data_AF-A0A2E7V7A8-F1
#
_entry.id   AF-A0A2E7V7A8-F1
#
_cell.length_a   1.000
_cell.length_b   1.000
_cell.length_c   1.000
_cell.angle_alpha   90.00
_cell.angle_beta   90.00
_cell.angle_gamma   90.00
#
_symmetry.space_group_name_H-M   'P 1'
#
loop_
_entity.id
_entity.type
_entity.pdbx_description
1 polymer ?
#
loop_
_entity_poly.entity_id
_entity_poly.type
_entity_poly.pdbx_seq_one_letter_code
_entity_poly.pdbx_strand_id
1 'polypeptide(L)'
;MIIQHAIKSQKPLVLALTIGAFGGLLFAFWELPLPWMLGSMVFVTIAAISGWSVKLPYALRQCMVVFIGVMLGSQFTPDLLERLSSWTFSVAAMVGYIFISMLLVLFYLYKFAHYDPITSYFSAAPGGLNDMTIIGGEMGGDDRAIALTQASRVLFVVLTMPFMFRIFGGYEPPEGLLPEGPGFDLPISEWLVMGISVTLGPFLAKCLRLPAAFLLGAMILTSIAHIKGWASSSPPVG
;
A
#
# COMPACT_ATOMS: atom_id res chain seq x y z
N MET A 1 -14.48 12.22 -20.55
CA MET A 1 -13.14 11.95 -21.11
C MET A 1 -12.34 10.91 -20.31
N ILE A 2 -12.42 10.88 -18.97
CA ILE A 2 -11.71 9.93 -18.09
C ILE A 2 -12.19 8.46 -18.24
N ILE A 3 -13.49 8.25 -18.51
CA ILE A 3 -14.08 6.90 -18.62
C ILE A 3 -13.73 6.21 -19.95
N GLN A 4 -13.51 6.96 -21.05
CA GLN A 4 -13.21 6.37 -22.36
C GLN A 4 -11.75 5.89 -22.50
N HIS A 5 -10.80 6.45 -21.74
CA HIS A 5 -9.42 5.94 -21.69
C HIS A 5 -9.28 4.66 -20.84
N ALA A 6 -10.24 4.38 -19.96
CA ALA A 6 -10.22 3.19 -19.09
C ALA A 6 -10.43 1.87 -19.87
N ILE A 7 -11.05 1.93 -21.05
CA ILE A 7 -11.51 0.75 -21.79
C ILE A 7 -10.54 0.38 -22.94
N LYS A 8 -9.70 1.32 -23.42
CA LYS A 8 -8.93 1.14 -24.66
C LYS A 8 -7.66 0.28 -24.53
N SER A 9 -7.30 -0.16 -23.32
CA SER A 9 -6.08 -0.95 -23.08
C SER A 9 -6.34 -2.19 -22.24
N GLN A 10 -7.21 -3.08 -22.73
CA GLN A 10 -7.55 -4.32 -22.02
C GLN A 10 -6.40 -5.33 -22.01
N LYS A 11 -5.58 -5.39 -23.08
CA LYS A 11 -4.45 -6.33 -23.18
C LYS A 11 -3.45 -6.23 -22.02
N PRO A 12 -2.89 -5.05 -21.68
CA PRO A 12 -1.94 -4.96 -20.58
C PRO A 12 -2.58 -5.15 -19.20
N LEU A 13 -3.87 -4.86 -19.07
CA LEU A 13 -4.62 -5.12 -17.84
C LEU A 13 -4.82 -6.61 -17.62
N VAL A 14 -5.35 -7.31 -18.62
CA VAL A 14 -5.57 -8.76 -18.56
C VAL A 14 -4.24 -9.46 -18.29
N LEU A 15 -3.18 -9.07 -18.99
CA LEU A 15 -1.84 -9.59 -18.78
C LEU A 15 -1.33 -9.35 -17.35
N ALA A 16 -1.55 -8.17 -16.78
CA ALA A 16 -1.20 -7.87 -15.38
C ALA A 16 -1.95 -8.77 -14.41
N LEU A 17 -3.26 -8.94 -14.61
CA LEU A 17 -4.12 -9.74 -13.75
C LEU A 17 -3.78 -11.23 -13.86
N THR A 18 -3.52 -11.75 -15.06
CA THR A 18 -3.17 -13.16 -15.26
C THR A 18 -1.81 -13.49 -14.66
N ILE A 19 -0.80 -12.64 -14.87
CA ILE A 19 0.53 -12.84 -14.30
C ILE A 19 0.49 -12.69 -12.78
N GLY A 20 -0.25 -11.69 -12.29
CA GLY A 20 -0.44 -11.47 -10.86
C GLY A 20 -1.15 -12.64 -10.17
N ALA A 21 -2.25 -13.12 -10.75
CA ALA A 21 -2.99 -14.26 -10.23
C ALA A 21 -2.17 -15.55 -10.29
N PHE A 22 -1.44 -15.79 -11.38
CA PHE A 22 -0.54 -16.94 -11.50
C PHE A 22 0.54 -16.91 -10.42
N GLY A 23 1.20 -15.76 -10.23
CA GLY A 23 2.21 -15.59 -9.19
C GLY A 23 1.64 -15.79 -7.78
N GLY A 24 0.45 -15.24 -7.51
CA GLY A 24 -0.27 -15.41 -6.25
C GLY A 24 -0.61 -16.87 -5.94
N LEU A 25 -1.16 -17.60 -6.93
CA LEU A 25 -1.49 -19.01 -6.80
C LEU A 25 -0.24 -19.87 -6.57
N LEU A 26 0.84 -19.61 -7.29
CA LEU A 26 2.09 -20.35 -7.11
C LEU A 26 2.67 -20.16 -5.70
N PHE A 27 2.64 -18.92 -5.19
CA PHE A 27 3.14 -18.62 -3.85
C PHE A 27 2.20 -19.14 -2.76
N ALA A 28 0.90 -19.18 -3.02
CA ALA A 28 -0.08 -19.77 -2.10
C ALA A 28 0.09 -21.28 -2.02
N PHE A 29 0.41 -21.94 -3.14
CA PHE A 29 0.77 -23.35 -3.17
C PHE A 29 2.06 -23.67 -2.38
N TRP A 30 2.98 -22.72 -2.28
CA TRP A 30 4.20 -22.83 -1.46
C TRP A 30 4.04 -22.31 -0.02
N GLU A 31 2.80 -21.97 0.39
CA GLU A 31 2.49 -21.48 1.74
C GLU A 31 3.40 -20.32 2.17
N LEU A 32 3.76 -19.44 1.22
CA LEU A 32 4.57 -18.26 1.48
C LEU A 32 3.73 -17.19 2.19
N PRO A 33 4.34 -16.35 3.04
CA PRO A 33 3.60 -15.30 3.74
C PRO A 33 3.05 -14.27 2.74
N LEU A 34 1.78 -13.85 2.89
CA LEU A 34 1.11 -12.91 1.97
C LEU A 34 1.26 -13.30 0.48
N PRO A 35 0.84 -14.52 0.09
CA PRO A 35 1.21 -15.11 -1.19
C PRO A 35 0.69 -14.31 -2.39
N TRP A 36 -0.53 -13.80 -2.30
CA TRP A 36 -1.14 -12.96 -3.33
C TRP A 36 -0.39 -11.66 -3.57
N MET A 37 0.18 -11.05 -2.53
CA MET A 37 0.93 -9.81 -2.64
C MET A 37 2.36 -10.07 -3.13
N LEU A 38 3.06 -11.02 -2.52
CA LEU A 38 4.44 -11.36 -2.91
C LEU A 38 4.51 -11.96 -4.31
N GLY A 39 3.65 -12.94 -4.60
CA GLY A 39 3.60 -13.63 -5.88
C GLY A 39 3.26 -12.67 -7.01
N SER A 40 2.24 -11.84 -6.86
CA SER A 40 1.91 -10.85 -7.89
C SER A 40 3.04 -9.85 -8.10
N MET A 41 3.66 -9.37 -7.03
CA MET A 41 4.75 -8.39 -7.10
C MET A 41 5.99 -8.94 -7.80
N VAL A 42 6.41 -10.17 -7.49
CA VAL A 42 7.58 -10.82 -8.13
C VAL A 42 7.31 -11.03 -9.62
N PHE A 43 6.21 -11.68 -9.97
CA PHE A 43 5.93 -12.06 -11.36
C PHE A 43 5.62 -10.85 -12.25
N VAL A 44 4.87 -9.86 -11.74
CA VAL A 44 4.62 -8.61 -12.47
C VAL A 44 5.92 -7.80 -12.64
N THR A 45 6.80 -7.78 -11.64
CA THR A 45 8.10 -7.10 -11.76
C THR A 45 8.99 -7.78 -12.80
N ILE A 46 9.07 -9.11 -12.80
CA ILE A 46 9.81 -9.87 -13.82
C ILE A 46 9.27 -9.58 -15.21
N ALA A 47 7.95 -9.59 -15.38
CA ALA A 47 7.32 -9.26 -16.66
C ALA A 47 7.61 -7.82 -17.11
N ALA A 48 7.54 -6.86 -16.18
CA ALA A 48 7.83 -5.45 -16.46
C ALA A 48 9.29 -5.22 -16.88
N ILE A 49 10.25 -5.86 -16.18
CA ILE A 49 11.68 -5.79 -16.53
C ILE A 49 11.96 -6.50 -17.85
N SER A 50 11.22 -7.57 -18.17
CA SER A 50 11.30 -8.28 -19.45
C SER A 50 10.69 -7.49 -20.63
N GLY A 51 10.27 -6.25 -20.41
CA GLY A 51 9.72 -5.36 -21.44
C GLY A 51 8.24 -5.56 -21.74
N TRP A 52 7.53 -6.39 -20.96
CA TRP A 52 6.09 -6.57 -21.15
C TRP A 52 5.34 -5.34 -20.63
N SER A 53 4.36 -4.85 -21.39
CA SER A 53 3.54 -3.73 -20.97
C SER A 53 2.55 -4.18 -19.90
N VAL A 54 2.94 -4.13 -18.63
CA VAL A 54 2.05 -4.42 -17.49
C VAL A 54 1.53 -3.10 -16.95
N LYS A 55 0.28 -2.75 -17.26
CA LYS A 55 -0.31 -1.47 -16.88
C LYS A 55 -1.70 -1.67 -16.30
N LEU A 56 -1.93 -1.11 -15.12
CA LEU A 56 -3.26 -0.99 -14.52
C LEU A 56 -3.86 0.39 -14.84
N PRO A 57 -5.14 0.46 -15.26
CA PRO A 57 -5.86 1.72 -15.36
C PRO A 57 -5.86 2.44 -14.00
N TYR A 58 -5.65 3.75 -14.03
CA TYR A 58 -5.60 4.57 -12.82
C TYR A 58 -6.86 4.43 -11.96
N ALA A 59 -8.04 4.39 -12.59
CA ALA A 59 -9.31 4.18 -11.91
C ALA A 59 -9.37 2.85 -11.15
N LEU A 60 -8.93 1.74 -11.77
CA LEU A 60 -8.91 0.44 -11.10
C LEU A 60 -7.96 0.44 -9.91
N ARG A 61 -6.75 0.98 -10.08
CA ARG A 61 -5.79 1.15 -8.98
C ARG A 61 -6.40 1.96 -7.83
N GLN A 62 -7.11 3.04 -8.13
CA GLN A 62 -7.77 3.85 -7.11
C GLN A 62 -8.86 3.08 -6.37
N CYS A 63 -9.72 2.34 -7.09
CA CYS A 63 -10.74 1.49 -6.47
C CYS A 63 -10.11 0.48 -5.50
N MET A 64 -9.02 -0.18 -5.90
CA MET A 64 -8.31 -1.12 -5.03
C MET A 64 -7.70 -0.44 -3.80
N VAL A 65 -7.09 0.73 -3.97
CA VAL A 65 -6.53 1.51 -2.84
C VAL A 65 -7.60 1.95 -1.86
N VAL A 66 -8.78 2.34 -2.36
CA VAL A 66 -9.93 2.68 -1.51
C VAL A 66 -10.41 1.44 -0.76
N PHE A 67 -10.53 0.29 -1.43
CA PHE A 67 -10.91 -0.97 -0.80
C PHE A 67 -9.95 -1.37 0.32
N ILE A 68 -8.63 -1.29 0.07
CA ILE A 68 -7.61 -1.49 1.10
C ILE A 68 -7.80 -0.51 2.26
N GLY A 69 -8.14 0.75 1.97
CA GLY A 69 -8.44 1.76 2.98
C GLY A 69 -9.62 1.36 3.87
N VAL A 70 -10.72 0.87 3.30
CA VAL A 70 -11.88 0.37 4.05
C VAL A 70 -11.49 -0.87 4.89
N MET A 71 -10.75 -1.82 4.31
CA MET A 71 -10.27 -2.99 5.04
C MET A 71 -9.43 -2.60 6.26
N LEU A 72 -8.43 -1.73 6.07
CA LEU A 72 -7.60 -1.23 7.17
C LEU A 72 -8.43 -0.42 8.17
N GLY A 73 -9.40 0.37 7.69
CA GLY A 73 -10.28 1.16 8.54
C GLY A 73 -11.16 0.32 9.44
N SER A 74 -11.62 -0.84 8.96
CA SER A 74 -12.44 -1.80 9.73
C SER A 74 -11.69 -2.45 10.90
N GLN A 75 -10.35 -2.41 10.89
CA GLN A 75 -9.51 -2.92 11.99
C GLN A 75 -9.44 -1.95 13.18
N PHE A 76 -9.92 -0.71 13.03
CA PHE A 76 -9.94 0.27 14.12
C PHE A 76 -11.19 0.06 14.99
N THR A 77 -11.01 -0.69 16.08
CA THR A 77 -12.04 -0.90 17.10
C THR A 77 -11.86 0.05 18.30
N PRO A 78 -12.91 0.28 19.10
CA PRO A 78 -12.80 1.05 20.35
C PRO A 78 -11.71 0.51 21.29
N ASP A 79 -11.57 -0.80 21.43
CA ASP A 79 -10.53 -1.44 22.26
C ASP A 79 -9.10 -1.09 21.81
N LEU A 80 -8.90 -0.88 20.51
CA LEU A 80 -7.62 -0.45 19.95
C LEU A 80 -7.26 0.96 20.42
N LEU A 81 -8.27 1.84 20.54
CA LEU A 81 -8.06 3.22 20.98
C LEU A 81 -7.66 3.32 22.44
N GLU A 82 -8.21 2.46 23.30
CA GLU A 82 -7.83 2.43 24.72
C GLU A 82 -6.36 2.05 24.90
N ARG A 83 -5.83 1.20 24.00
CA ARG A 83 -4.42 0.78 23.98
C ARG A 83 -3.48 1.80 23.35
N LEU A 84 -3.97 2.85 22.67
CA LEU A 84 -3.11 3.87 22.06
C LEU A 84 -2.17 4.54 23.07
N SER A 85 -2.64 4.76 24.29
CA SER A 85 -1.84 5.36 25.37
C SER A 85 -0.54 4.58 25.63
N SER A 86 -0.64 3.24 25.59
CA SER A 86 0.51 2.33 25.77
C SER A 86 1.48 2.34 24.59
N TRP A 87 1.05 2.80 23.40
CA TRP A 87 1.86 2.83 22.19
C TRP A 87 2.62 4.14 21.98
N THR A 88 2.40 5.14 22.85
CA THR A 88 3.05 6.45 22.75
C THR A 88 4.57 6.32 22.61
N PHE A 89 5.20 5.44 23.42
CA PHE A 89 6.63 5.19 23.34
C PHE A 89 7.03 4.51 22.02
N SER A 90 6.29 3.50 21.57
CA SER A 90 6.54 2.80 20.30
C SER A 90 6.41 3.73 19.09
N VAL A 91 5.40 4.61 19.09
CA VAL A 91 5.19 5.62 18.03
C VAL A 91 6.32 6.63 18.04
N ALA A 92 6.71 7.15 19.21
CA ALA A 92 7.83 8.08 19.33
C ALA A 92 9.15 7.44 18.88
N ALA A 93 9.41 6.19 19.29
CA ALA A 93 10.57 5.42 18.87
C ALA A 93 10.58 5.19 17.35
N MET A 94 9.42 4.91 16.74
CA MET A 94 9.28 4.77 15.29
C MET A 94 9.62 6.07 14.56
N VAL A 95 9.11 7.22 15.02
CA VAL A 95 9.44 8.53 14.43
C VAL A 95 10.93 8.83 14.56
N GLY A 96 11.51 8.57 15.73
CA GLY A 96 12.96 8.70 15.96
C GLY A 96 13.78 7.80 15.04
N TYR A 97 13.36 6.53 14.89
CA TYR A 97 14.00 5.58 14.00
C TYR A 97 13.95 6.03 12.54
N ILE A 98 12.79 6.53 12.06
CA ILE A 98 12.65 7.06 10.70
C ILE A 98 13.61 8.24 10.49
N PHE A 99 13.71 9.15 11.45
CA PHE A 99 14.59 10.30 11.34
C PHE A 99 16.07 9.90 11.33
N ILE A 100 16.50 9.02 12.25
CA ILE A 100 17.88 8.54 12.34
C ILE A 100 18.25 7.73 11.09
N SER A 101 17.40 6.80 10.67
CA SER A 101 17.63 5.99 9.46
C SER A 101 17.74 6.87 8.21
N MET A 102 16.89 7.90 8.07
CA MET A 102 16.98 8.87 6.98
C MET A 102 18.34 9.58 6.98
N LEU A 103 18.81 10.07 8.12
CA LEU A 103 20.11 10.76 8.21
C LEU A 103 21.28 9.83 7.86
N LEU A 104 21.24 8.58 8.34
CA LEU A 104 22.27 7.58 8.05
C LEU A 104 22.30 7.22 6.56
N VAL A 105 21.13 6.99 5.94
CA VAL A 105 21.03 6.68 4.52
C VAL A 105 21.46 7.88 3.67
N LEU A 106 21.05 9.09 4.02
CA LEU A 106 21.49 10.31 3.34
C LEU A 106 23.01 10.44 3.38
N PHE A 107 23.61 10.30 4.57
CA PHE A 107 25.06 10.35 4.73
C PHE A 107 25.74 9.27 3.90
N TYR A 108 25.19 8.05 3.90
CA TYR A 108 25.73 6.94 3.13
C TYR A 108 25.71 7.22 1.63
N LEU A 109 24.57 7.65 1.08
CA LEU A 109 24.41 7.95 -0.34
C LEU A 109 25.30 9.11 -0.79
N TYR A 110 25.40 10.16 0.03
CA TYR A 110 26.26 11.30 -0.28
C TYR A 110 27.75 10.93 -0.22
N LYS A 111 28.17 10.21 0.82
CA LYS A 111 29.59 9.95 1.09
C LYS A 111 30.16 8.78 0.29
N PHE A 112 29.40 7.69 0.15
CA PHE A 112 29.87 6.44 -0.45
C PHE A 112 29.30 6.19 -1.84
N ALA A 113 28.04 6.56 -2.10
CA ALA A 113 27.45 6.41 -3.45
C ALA A 113 27.74 7.62 -4.35
N HIS A 114 28.35 8.68 -3.82
CA HIS A 114 28.71 9.91 -4.54
C HIS A 114 27.52 10.58 -5.26
N TYR A 115 26.32 10.44 -4.71
CA TYR A 115 25.15 11.16 -5.21
C TYR A 115 25.26 12.64 -4.84
N ASP A 116 24.69 13.52 -5.66
CA ASP A 116 24.58 14.93 -5.31
C ASP A 116 23.68 15.11 -4.05
N PRO A 117 23.77 16.26 -3.36
CA PRO A 117 23.01 16.49 -2.12
C PRO A 117 21.50 16.35 -2.29
N ILE A 118 20.97 16.73 -3.47
CA ILE A 118 19.53 16.72 -3.74
C ILE A 118 19.08 15.28 -3.98
N THR A 119 19.73 14.54 -4.89
CA THR A 119 19.47 13.12 -5.11
C THR A 119 19.61 12.31 -3.84
N SER A 120 20.63 12.57 -3.02
CA SER A 120 20.84 11.89 -1.73
C SER A 120 19.67 12.13 -0.76
N TYR A 121 19.21 13.38 -0.64
CA TYR A 121 18.09 13.73 0.23
C TYR A 121 16.78 13.08 -0.24
N PHE A 122 16.42 13.23 -1.52
CA PHE A 122 15.17 12.68 -2.06
C PHE A 122 15.17 11.15 -2.14
N SER A 123 16.34 10.52 -2.23
CA SER A 123 16.48 9.07 -2.18
C SER A 123 16.37 8.54 -0.75
N ALA A 124 16.89 9.27 0.25
CA ALA A 124 16.86 8.87 1.66
C ALA A 124 15.53 9.20 2.35
N ALA A 125 14.87 10.29 1.95
CA ALA A 125 13.64 10.75 2.59
C ALA A 125 12.50 9.73 2.45
N PRO A 126 11.73 9.47 3.53
CA PRO A 126 10.48 8.74 3.43
C PRO A 126 9.45 9.60 2.69
N GLY A 127 8.74 9.01 1.73
CA GLY A 127 7.73 9.73 0.95
C GLY A 127 7.14 8.92 -0.19
N GLY A 128 6.24 9.56 -0.94
CA GLY A 128 5.66 8.99 -2.14
C GLY A 128 6.68 8.95 -3.27
N LEU A 129 6.89 7.76 -3.87
CA LEU A 129 7.79 7.54 -5.00
C LEU A 129 7.68 8.66 -6.05
N ASN A 130 6.47 8.88 -6.58
CA ASN A 130 6.22 9.88 -7.64
C ASN A 130 6.55 11.31 -7.19
N ASP A 131 6.13 11.69 -5.99
CA ASP A 131 6.31 13.06 -5.50
C ASP A 131 7.80 13.34 -5.28
N MET A 132 8.53 12.39 -4.69
CA MET A 132 9.97 12.52 -4.44
C MET A 132 10.78 12.56 -5.75
N THR A 133 10.38 11.78 -6.76
CA THR A 133 11.05 11.82 -8.06
C THR A 133 10.81 13.13 -8.81
N ILE A 134 9.57 13.64 -8.79
CA ILE A 134 9.22 14.87 -9.50
C ILE A 134 9.88 16.07 -8.82
N ILE A 135 9.69 16.22 -7.51
CA ILE A 135 10.22 17.37 -6.76
C ILE A 135 11.76 17.34 -6.74
N GLY A 136 12.36 16.15 -6.55
CA GLY A 136 13.81 16.00 -6.57
C GLY A 136 14.41 16.36 -7.93
N GLY A 137 13.74 15.98 -9.02
CA GLY A 137 14.14 16.33 -10.38
C GLY A 137 13.98 17.81 -10.72
N GLU A 138 12.87 18.41 -10.29
CA GLU A 138 12.65 19.86 -10.42
C GLU A 138 13.71 20.69 -9.68
N MET A 139 14.29 20.14 -8.61
CA MET A 139 15.39 20.76 -7.89
C MET A 139 16.78 20.44 -8.47
N GLY A 140 16.86 19.66 -9.55
CA GLY A 140 18.10 19.36 -10.27
C GLY A 140 18.81 18.09 -9.83
N GLY A 141 18.15 17.21 -9.09
CA GLY A 141 18.64 15.85 -8.80
C GLY A 141 18.46 14.90 -9.99
N ASP A 142 18.97 13.67 -9.87
CA ASP A 142 18.77 12.59 -10.82
C ASP A 142 17.46 11.83 -10.53
N ASP A 143 16.40 12.17 -11.28
CA ASP A 143 15.07 11.56 -11.20
C ASP A 143 15.13 10.03 -11.29
N ARG A 144 16.04 9.48 -12.11
CA ARG A 144 16.15 8.04 -12.33
C ARG A 144 16.74 7.35 -11.12
N ALA A 145 17.78 7.94 -10.53
CA ALA A 145 18.39 7.43 -9.30
C ALA A 145 17.41 7.49 -8.12
N ILE A 146 16.67 8.59 -7.98
CA ILE A 146 15.62 8.73 -6.95
C ILE A 146 14.53 7.67 -7.15
N ALA A 147 14.04 7.52 -8.38
CA ALA A 147 12.98 6.56 -8.71
C ALA A 147 13.41 5.13 -8.41
N LEU A 148 14.63 4.76 -8.82
CA LEU A 148 15.17 3.43 -8.60
C LEU A 148 15.37 3.14 -7.11
N THR A 149 15.86 4.09 -6.34
CA THR A 149 16.10 3.91 -4.90
C THR A 149 14.78 3.77 -4.12
N GLN A 150 13.80 4.63 -4.41
CA GLN A 150 12.47 4.57 -3.80
C GLN A 150 11.71 3.29 -4.19
N ALA A 151 11.76 2.88 -5.47
CA ALA A 151 11.11 1.66 -5.94
C ALA A 151 11.77 0.40 -5.39
N SER A 152 13.11 0.33 -5.40
CA SER A 152 13.85 -0.80 -4.83
C SER A 152 13.61 -0.93 -3.34
N ARG A 153 13.56 0.18 -2.58
CA ARG A 153 13.21 0.16 -1.15
C ARG A 153 11.85 -0.51 -0.92
N VAL A 154 10.82 -0.10 -1.65
CA VAL A 154 9.48 -0.72 -1.54
C VAL A 154 9.54 -2.21 -1.89
N LEU A 155 10.28 -2.57 -2.94
CA LEU A 155 10.49 -3.96 -3.33
C LEU A 155 11.14 -4.78 -2.22
N PHE A 156 12.26 -4.31 -1.68
CA PHE A 156 12.96 -4.97 -0.59
C PHE A 156 12.11 -5.09 0.66
N VAL A 157 11.44 -4.00 1.09
CA VAL A 157 10.59 -4.02 2.30
C VAL A 157 9.46 -5.03 2.13
N VAL A 158 8.75 -5.01 0.99
CA VAL A 158 7.63 -5.94 0.75
C VAL A 158 8.12 -7.38 0.65
N LEU A 159 9.27 -7.65 0.01
CA LEU A 159 9.80 -9.00 -0.13
C LEU A 159 10.44 -9.56 1.15
N THR A 160 10.90 -8.71 2.08
CA THR A 160 11.64 -9.16 3.28
C THR A 160 10.78 -9.14 4.54
N MET A 161 9.95 -8.11 4.74
CA MET A 161 9.18 -7.94 5.96
C MET A 161 8.30 -9.14 6.32
N PRO A 162 7.50 -9.71 5.39
CA PRO A 162 6.61 -10.83 5.73
C PRO A 162 7.38 -12.07 6.21
N PHE A 163 8.58 -12.31 5.66
CA PHE A 163 9.45 -13.39 6.11
C PHE A 163 10.07 -13.10 7.48
N MET A 164 10.47 -11.85 7.74
CA MET A 164 10.94 -11.44 9.07
C MET A 164 9.85 -11.65 10.12
N PHE A 165 8.60 -11.28 9.83
CA PHE A 165 7.47 -11.55 10.72
C PHE A 165 7.20 -13.04 10.93
N ARG A 166 7.34 -13.87 9.89
CA ARG A 166 7.20 -15.33 10.04
C ARG A 166 8.28 -15.94 10.92
N ILE A 167 9.54 -15.53 10.75
CA ILE A 167 10.69 -16.10 11.48
C ILE A 167 10.75 -15.59 12.92
N PHE A 168 10.55 -14.27 13.13
CA PHE A 168 10.75 -13.63 14.43
C PHE A 168 9.46 -13.31 15.18
N GLY A 169 8.36 -13.11 14.46
CA GLY A 169 7.08 -12.66 15.02
C GLY A 169 6.05 -13.78 15.21
N GLY A 170 6.37 -15.02 14.83
CA GLY A 170 5.43 -16.15 14.91
C GLY A 170 4.21 -16.00 14.00
N TYR A 171 4.34 -15.28 12.88
CA TYR A 171 3.26 -15.15 11.92
C TYR A 171 2.91 -16.51 11.29
N GLU A 172 1.72 -17.00 11.60
CA GLU A 172 1.13 -18.16 10.94
C GLU A 172 0.35 -17.70 9.71
N PRO A 173 0.65 -18.25 8.51
CA PRO A 173 -0.15 -17.98 7.33
C PRO A 173 -1.62 -18.38 7.58
N PRO A 174 -2.61 -17.58 7.15
CA PRO A 174 -4.01 -17.99 7.24
C PRO A 174 -4.21 -19.32 6.50
N GLU A 175 -5.03 -20.21 7.07
CA GLU A 175 -5.37 -21.48 6.44
C GLU A 175 -6.20 -21.22 5.17
N GLY A 176 -5.74 -21.71 4.02
CA GLY A 176 -6.48 -21.64 2.76
C GLY A 176 -5.82 -20.80 1.65
N LEU A 177 -6.31 -21.01 0.43
CA LEU A 177 -5.82 -20.32 -0.77
C LEU A 177 -6.40 -18.90 -0.93
N LEU A 178 -7.52 -18.59 -0.28
CA LEU A 178 -8.23 -17.32 -0.38
C LEU A 178 -8.31 -16.65 1.01
N PRO A 179 -8.34 -15.31 1.08
CA PRO A 179 -8.53 -14.61 2.34
C PRO A 179 -9.85 -15.00 3.00
N GLU A 180 -9.83 -15.36 4.28
CA GLU A 180 -11.04 -15.57 5.07
C GLU A 180 -11.68 -14.25 5.50
N GLY A 181 -13.01 -14.19 5.48
CA GLY A 181 -13.77 -13.08 6.04
C GLY A 181 -15.26 -13.19 5.75
N PRO A 182 -16.04 -12.17 6.12
CA PRO A 182 -17.50 -12.24 6.03
C PRO A 182 -17.95 -12.43 4.58
N GLY A 183 -18.95 -13.29 4.38
CA GLY A 183 -19.59 -13.45 3.08
C GLY A 183 -20.37 -12.21 2.65
N PHE A 184 -21.05 -12.30 1.51
CA PHE A 184 -21.88 -11.20 1.00
C PHE A 184 -23.18 -10.95 1.79
N ASP A 185 -23.46 -11.79 2.80
CA ASP A 185 -24.64 -11.71 3.67
C ASP A 185 -24.47 -10.65 4.77
N LEU A 186 -24.20 -9.42 4.37
CA LEU A 186 -24.11 -8.28 5.27
C LEU A 186 -25.43 -7.51 5.34
N PRO A 187 -25.81 -6.97 6.50
CA PRO A 187 -26.98 -6.12 6.62
C PRO A 187 -26.82 -4.87 5.75
N ILE A 188 -27.94 -4.35 5.25
CA ILE A 188 -27.94 -3.21 4.32
C ILE A 188 -27.28 -1.96 4.93
N SER A 189 -27.32 -1.82 6.25
CA SER A 189 -26.64 -0.75 6.98
C SER A 189 -25.12 -0.78 6.79
N GLU A 190 -24.50 -1.96 6.78
CA GLU A 190 -23.05 -2.08 6.59
C GLU A 190 -22.66 -1.81 5.13
N TRP A 191 -23.46 -2.27 4.17
CA TRP A 191 -23.29 -1.90 2.76
C TRP A 191 -23.39 -0.39 2.53
N LEU A 192 -24.32 0.29 3.20
CA LEU A 192 -24.45 1.74 3.13
C LEU A 192 -23.24 2.45 3.74
N VAL A 193 -22.77 2.01 4.91
CA VAL A 193 -21.56 2.56 5.55
C VAL A 193 -20.34 2.39 4.63
N MET A 194 -20.13 1.20 4.06
CA MET A 194 -19.03 0.97 3.11
C MET A 194 -19.17 1.84 1.87
N GLY A 195 -20.38 1.93 1.28
CA GLY A 195 -20.65 2.78 0.13
C GLY A 195 -20.35 4.26 0.39
N ILE A 196 -20.70 4.76 1.58
CA ILE A 196 -20.39 6.12 2.01
C ILE A 196 -18.88 6.29 2.20
N SER A 197 -18.19 5.35 2.85
CA SER A 197 -16.73 5.39 3.05
C SER A 197 -15.95 5.42 1.74
N VAL A 198 -16.35 4.59 0.77
CA VAL A 198 -15.71 4.49 -0.55
C VAL A 198 -15.86 5.78 -1.37
N THR A 199 -16.98 6.49 -1.21
CA THR A 199 -17.30 7.68 -2.02
C THR A 199 -16.94 8.98 -1.32
N LEU A 200 -17.49 9.19 -0.12
CA LEU A 200 -17.35 10.43 0.65
C LEU A 200 -15.95 10.55 1.27
N GLY A 201 -15.33 9.44 1.66
CA GLY A 201 -14.00 9.42 2.27
C GLY A 201 -12.93 10.05 1.36
N PRO A 202 -12.69 9.49 0.15
CA PRO A 202 -11.74 10.07 -0.81
C PRO A 202 -12.09 11.50 -1.23
N PHE A 203 -13.38 11.84 -1.30
CA PHE A 203 -13.83 13.19 -1.63
C PHE A 203 -13.42 14.21 -0.55
N LEU A 204 -13.73 13.91 0.72
CA LEU A 204 -13.35 14.74 1.86
C LEU A 204 -11.83 14.86 1.99
N ALA A 205 -11.11 13.74 1.89
CA ALA A 205 -9.65 13.74 2.01
C ALA A 205 -8.96 14.55 0.90
N LYS A 206 -9.52 14.56 -0.32
CA LYS A 206 -9.06 15.46 -1.39
C LYS A 206 -9.32 16.92 -1.07
N CYS A 207 -10.50 17.25 -0.52
CA CYS A 207 -10.83 18.60 -0.11
C CYS A 207 -9.87 19.12 0.98
N LEU A 208 -9.45 18.23 1.89
CA LEU A 208 -8.48 18.51 2.94
C LEU A 208 -7.01 18.44 2.50
N ARG A 209 -6.75 18.16 1.21
CA ARG A 209 -5.39 18.03 0.63
C ARG A 209 -4.50 17.03 1.36
N LEU A 210 -5.08 15.93 1.86
CA LEU A 210 -4.31 14.89 2.53
C LEU A 210 -3.44 14.10 1.53
N PRO A 211 -2.20 13.73 1.92
CA PRO A 211 -1.40 12.78 1.13
C PRO A 211 -2.13 11.44 1.05
N ALA A 212 -2.02 10.71 -0.06
CA ALA A 212 -2.73 9.44 -0.28
C ALA A 212 -4.25 9.51 0.01
N ALA A 213 -4.91 10.61 -0.39
CA ALA A 213 -6.30 10.93 -0.06
C ALA A 213 -7.31 9.77 -0.25
N PHE A 214 -7.14 8.93 -1.28
CA PHE A 214 -8.02 7.78 -1.52
C PHE A 214 -7.92 6.72 -0.43
N LEU A 215 -6.71 6.43 0.05
CA LEU A 215 -6.47 5.46 1.11
C LEU A 215 -6.92 6.04 2.45
N LEU A 216 -6.37 7.21 2.82
CA LEU A 216 -6.62 7.82 4.13
C LEU A 216 -8.08 8.21 4.29
N GLY A 217 -8.72 8.75 3.25
CA GLY A 217 -10.12 9.16 3.32
C GLY A 217 -11.06 8.00 3.57
N ALA A 218 -10.88 6.89 2.85
CA ALA A 218 -11.68 5.68 3.04
C ALA A 218 -11.41 5.03 4.40
N MET A 219 -10.14 4.99 4.82
CA MET A 219 -9.73 4.45 6.11
C MET A 219 -10.34 5.25 7.27
N ILE A 220 -10.16 6.57 7.31
CA ILE A 220 -10.67 7.42 8.39
C ILE A 220 -12.19 7.32 8.50
N LEU A 221 -12.92 7.38 7.39
CA LEU A 221 -14.40 7.33 7.43
C LEU A 221 -14.88 5.96 7.94
N THR A 222 -14.25 4.88 7.47
CA THR A 222 -14.57 3.52 7.94
C THR A 222 -14.21 3.35 9.42
N SER A 223 -13.04 3.82 9.87
CA SER A 223 -12.66 3.77 11.28
C SER A 223 -13.65 4.50 12.17
N ILE A 224 -14.12 5.70 11.78
CA ILE A 224 -15.15 6.43 12.54
C ILE A 224 -16.43 5.61 12.65
N ALA A 225 -16.84 4.93 11.58
CA ALA A 225 -18.05 4.10 11.59
C ALA A 225 -17.90 2.87 12.51
N HIS A 226 -16.74 2.22 12.52
CA HIS A 226 -16.46 1.09 13.42
C HIS A 226 -16.33 1.51 14.87
N ILE A 227 -15.65 2.63 15.16
CA ILE A 227 -15.53 3.18 16.52
C ILE A 227 -16.90 3.58 17.08
N LYS A 228 -17.80 4.11 16.25
CA LYS A 228 -19.17 4.45 16.64
C LYS A 228 -20.13 3.25 16.72
N GLY A 229 -19.70 2.05 16.32
CA GLY A 229 -20.53 0.86 16.26
C GLY A 229 -21.59 0.88 15.15
N TRP A 230 -21.42 1.71 14.12
CA TRP A 230 -22.31 1.75 12.94
C TRP A 230 -22.03 0.63 11.94
N ALA A 231 -20.82 0.07 11.97
CA ALA A 231 -20.44 -1.12 11.24
C ALA A 231 -19.57 -2.00 12.14
N SER A 232 -19.76 -3.31 12.03
CA SER A 232 -19.06 -4.32 12.83
C SER A 232 -18.25 -5.27 11.95
N SER A 233 -18.68 -5.50 10.72
CA SER A 233 -18.05 -6.44 9.81
C SER A 233 -16.99 -5.77 8.92
N SER A 234 -15.91 -6.49 8.66
CA SER A 234 -14.96 -6.13 7.59
C SER A 234 -15.59 -6.27 6.20
N PRO A 235 -15.02 -5.64 5.16
CA PRO A 235 -15.46 -5.85 3.78
C PRO A 235 -15.48 -7.34 3.41
N PRO A 236 -16.48 -7.78 2.63
CA PRO A 236 -16.57 -9.17 2.26
C PRO A 236 -15.38 -9.55 1.39
N VAL A 237 -14.77 -10.68 1.72
CA VAL A 237 -13.71 -11.32 0.93
C VAL A 237 -14.30 -12.64 0.43
N GLY A 238 -14.25 -12.82 -0.89
CA GLY A 238 -14.81 -13.97 -1.58
C GLY A 238 -13.72 -14.88 -2.12
#